data_AF-A0A7K0P4F6-F1
#
_entry.id   AF-A0A7K0P4F6-F1
#
_cell.length_a   1.000
_cell.length_b   1.000
_cell.length_c   1.000
_cell.angle_alpha   90.00
_cell.angle_beta   90.00
_cell.angle_gamma   90.00
#
_symmetry.space_group_name_H-M   'P 1'
#
loop_
_entity.id
_entity.type
_entity.pdbx_description
1 polymer ?
#
loop_
_entity_poly.entity_id
_entity_poly.type
_entity_poly.pdbx_seq_one_letter_code
_entity_poly.pdbx_strand_id
1 'polypeptide(L)'
;QLDLDSPRIAQLDLAYHDISRNRGIFTIMEARGLVDRVTTDIQVFEAKSVPPQTTRAKLRGDFVRRAQERQRDFTVDWVHLKLNDQAQRTVLCKDPFLAVDERVERLIASM
;
A
#
# COMPACT_ATOMS: atom_id res chain seq x y z
N GLN A 1 -27.92 -3.43 -32.44
CA GLN A 1 -27.43 -2.31 -31.62
C GLN A 1 -27.98 -2.50 -30.22
N LEU A 2 -27.20 -2.25 -29.16
CA LEU A 2 -27.67 -2.38 -27.77
C LEU A 2 -28.03 -0.99 -27.25
N ASP A 3 -29.12 -0.90 -26.50
CA ASP A 3 -29.50 0.30 -25.76
C ASP A 3 -28.69 0.42 -24.46
N LEU A 4 -28.58 1.64 -23.92
CA LEU A 4 -27.76 1.92 -22.73
C LEU A 4 -28.28 1.23 -21.45
N ASP A 5 -29.58 0.95 -21.38
CA ASP A 5 -30.23 0.22 -20.30
C ASP A 5 -30.07 -1.32 -20.39
N SER A 6 -29.42 -1.80 -21.45
CA SER A 6 -29.18 -3.23 -21.63
C SER A 6 -28.37 -3.80 -20.47
N PRO A 7 -28.77 -4.93 -19.87
CA PRO A 7 -27.99 -5.63 -18.84
C PRO A 7 -26.56 -5.95 -19.29
N ARG A 8 -26.33 -6.11 -20.60
CA ARG A 8 -24.99 -6.33 -21.15
C ARG A 8 -24.10 -5.11 -21.02
N ILE A 9 -24.63 -3.89 -21.19
CA ILE A 9 -23.86 -2.65 -20.99
C ILE A 9 -23.47 -2.51 -19.52
N ALA A 10 -24.41 -2.75 -18.60
CA ALA A 10 -24.12 -2.76 -17.16
C ALA A 10 -23.07 -3.82 -16.76
N GLN A 11 -23.12 -5.01 -17.38
CA GLN A 11 -22.09 -6.04 -17.17
C GLN A 11 -20.70 -5.58 -17.63
N LEU A 12 -20.61 -4.90 -18.79
CA LEU A 12 -19.34 -4.40 -19.31
C LEU A 12 -18.76 -3.29 -18.42
N ASP A 13 -19.62 -2.39 -17.93
CA ASP A 13 -19.24 -1.32 -16.99
C ASP A 13 -18.61 -1.92 -15.72
N LEU A 14 -19.27 -2.91 -15.11
CA LEU A 14 -18.71 -3.63 -13.95
C LEU A 14 -17.42 -4.39 -14.30
N ALA A 15 -17.39 -5.11 -15.43
CA ALA A 15 -16.24 -5.92 -15.84
C ALA A 15 -15.01 -5.08 -16.23
N TYR A 16 -15.19 -3.80 -16.57
CA TYR A 16 -14.10 -2.85 -16.74
C TYR A 16 -13.29 -2.67 -15.46
N HIS A 17 -13.94 -2.75 -14.30
CA HIS A 17 -13.32 -2.56 -12.99
C HIS A 17 -12.81 -3.86 -12.33
N ASP A 18 -12.90 -5.02 -12.99
CA ASP A 18 -12.26 -6.25 -12.48
C ASP A 18 -10.73 -6.11 -12.51
N ILE A 19 -10.09 -6.18 -11.34
CA ILE A 19 -8.64 -6.06 -11.17
C ILE A 19 -7.85 -7.32 -11.59
N SER A 20 -8.54 -8.38 -12.03
CA SER A 20 -7.92 -9.59 -12.56
C SER A 20 -7.15 -9.30 -13.85
N ARG A 21 -5.85 -9.62 -13.86
CA ARG A 21 -4.98 -9.36 -15.03
C ARG A 21 -5.44 -10.07 -16.32
N ASN A 22 -6.11 -11.20 -16.20
CA ASN A 22 -6.46 -12.05 -17.35
C ASN A 22 -7.92 -11.92 -17.77
N ARG A 23 -8.75 -11.19 -17.02
CA ARG A 23 -10.20 -11.10 -17.26
C ARG A 23 -10.74 -9.68 -17.26
N GLY A 24 -10.14 -8.78 -16.50
CA GLY A 24 -10.56 -7.39 -16.43
C GLY A 24 -10.46 -6.71 -17.79
N ILE A 25 -11.55 -6.08 -18.22
CA ILE A 25 -11.60 -5.45 -19.54
C ILE A 25 -10.55 -4.34 -19.63
N PHE A 26 -10.35 -3.55 -18.56
CA PHE A 26 -9.28 -2.55 -18.49
C PHE A 26 -7.90 -3.17 -18.77
N THR A 27 -7.54 -4.26 -18.09
CA THR A 27 -6.21 -4.88 -18.25
C THR A 27 -6.03 -5.45 -19.65
N ILE A 28 -7.09 -6.01 -20.25
CA ILE A 28 -7.05 -6.49 -21.64
C ILE A 28 -6.87 -5.34 -22.63
N MET A 29 -7.53 -4.20 -22.40
CA MET A 29 -7.38 -2.99 -23.23
C MET A 29 -5.98 -2.40 -23.10
N GLU A 30 -5.45 -2.30 -21.88
CA GLU A 30 -4.08 -1.85 -21.61
C GLU A 30 -3.06 -2.74 -22.34
N ALA A 31 -3.18 -4.06 -22.24
CA ALA A 31 -2.29 -5.01 -22.93
C ALA A 31 -2.34 -4.89 -24.48
N ARG A 32 -3.41 -4.30 -25.02
CA ARG A 32 -3.58 -4.02 -26.46
C ARG A 32 -3.16 -2.60 -26.86
N GLY A 33 -2.64 -1.79 -25.93
CA GLY A 33 -2.24 -0.41 -26.19
C GLY A 33 -3.41 0.56 -26.36
N LEU A 34 -4.59 0.23 -25.81
CA LEU A 34 -5.79 1.08 -25.88
C LEU A 34 -5.94 1.99 -24.65
N VAL A 35 -4.98 1.96 -23.73
CA VAL A 35 -4.98 2.74 -22.49
C VAL A 35 -3.60 3.36 -22.30
N ASP A 36 -3.57 4.67 -22.05
CA ASP A 36 -2.34 5.38 -21.72
C ASP A 36 -1.90 5.12 -20.29
N ARG A 37 -0.59 4.96 -20.10
CA ARG A 37 0.02 4.67 -18.79
C ARG A 37 0.75 5.88 -18.22
N VAL A 38 0.55 6.12 -16.93
CA VAL A 38 1.28 7.14 -16.15
C VAL A 38 2.47 6.57 -15.36
N THR A 39 2.63 5.24 -15.35
CA THR A 39 3.67 4.52 -14.60
C THR A 39 4.02 3.18 -15.25
N THR A 40 5.09 2.56 -14.78
CA THR A 40 5.60 1.28 -15.28
C THR A 40 5.24 0.11 -14.36
N ASP A 41 5.22 -1.10 -14.91
CA ASP A 41 4.99 -2.32 -14.11
C ASP A 41 6.06 -2.52 -13.02
N ILE A 42 7.29 -2.07 -13.27
CA ILE A 42 8.39 -2.14 -12.30
C ILE A 42 8.09 -1.25 -11.09
N GLN A 43 7.69 0.01 -11.33
CA GLN A 43 7.31 0.95 -10.25
C GLN A 43 6.11 0.43 -9.44
N VAL A 44 5.10 -0.13 -10.12
CA VAL A 44 3.94 -0.75 -9.45
C VAL A 44 4.36 -1.96 -8.62
N PHE A 45 5.28 -2.79 -9.12
CA PHE A 45 5.77 -3.96 -8.40
C PHE A 45 6.57 -3.57 -7.15
N GLU A 46 7.49 -2.61 -7.27
CA GLU A 46 8.28 -2.10 -6.14
C GLU A 46 7.39 -1.53 -5.03
N ALA A 47 6.36 -0.75 -5.40
CA ALA A 47 5.43 -0.13 -4.46
C ALA A 47 4.59 -1.12 -3.63
N LYS A 48 4.58 -2.42 -3.99
CA LYS A 48 3.95 -3.46 -3.16
C LYS A 48 4.67 -3.70 -1.84
N SER A 49 5.99 -3.47 -1.81
CA SER A 49 6.85 -3.81 -0.67
C SER A 49 7.61 -2.60 -0.13
N VAL A 50 7.83 -1.58 -0.97
CA VAL A 50 8.55 -0.36 -0.59
C VAL A 50 7.52 0.76 -0.39
N PRO A 51 7.34 1.28 0.84
CA PRO A 51 6.46 2.41 1.07
C PRO A 51 7.04 3.70 0.45
N PRO A 52 6.25 4.77 0.29
CA PRO A 52 6.76 6.07 -0.11
C PRO A 52 7.85 6.58 0.85
N GLN A 53 9.03 6.89 0.31
CA GLN A 53 10.23 7.26 1.09
C GLN A 53 10.22 8.71 1.61
N THR A 54 9.20 9.49 1.25
CA THR A 54 9.09 10.93 1.54
C THR A 54 8.02 11.27 2.57
N THR A 55 7.41 10.25 3.21
CA THR A 55 6.32 10.43 4.18
C THR A 55 6.50 9.51 5.37
N ARG A 56 5.66 9.68 6.41
CA ARG A 56 5.63 8.78 7.57
C ARG A 56 5.33 7.31 7.22
N ALA A 57 4.85 7.02 6.01
CA ALA A 57 4.69 5.65 5.55
C ALA A 57 6.02 4.88 5.57
N LYS A 58 7.15 5.57 5.32
CA LYS A 58 8.50 5.01 5.48
C LYS A 58 8.74 4.53 6.91
N LEU A 59 8.53 5.40 7.90
CA LEU A 59 8.70 5.10 9.32
C LEU A 59 7.89 3.87 9.74
N ARG A 60 6.62 3.83 9.33
CA ARG A 60 5.73 2.70 9.59
C ARG A 60 6.21 1.41 8.92
N GLY A 61 6.61 1.47 7.65
CA GLY A 61 7.10 0.31 6.91
C GLY A 61 8.40 -0.25 7.50
N ASP A 62 9.32 0.62 7.90
CA ASP A 62 10.58 0.23 8.54
C ASP A 62 10.33 -0.43 9.90
N PHE A 63 9.41 0.11 10.70
CA PHE A 63 8.98 -0.48 11.97
C PHE A 63 8.35 -1.86 11.77
N VAL A 64 7.38 -2.01 10.86
CA VAL A 64 6.68 -3.28 10.60
C VAL A 64 7.66 -4.34 10.11
N ARG A 65 8.53 -3.98 9.15
CA ARG A 65 9.55 -4.87 8.60
C ARG A 65 10.46 -5.41 9.71
N ARG A 66 11.00 -4.51 10.54
CA ARG A 66 11.88 -4.89 11.64
C ARG A 66 11.20 -5.78 12.69
N ALA A 67 9.96 -5.44 13.06
CA ALA A 67 9.22 -6.21 14.03
C ALA A 67 8.91 -7.62 13.53
N GLN A 68 8.57 -7.78 12.23
CA GLN A 68 8.40 -9.08 11.59
C GLN A 68 9.70 -9.90 11.54
N GLU A 69 10.81 -9.29 11.14
CA GLU A 69 12.15 -9.94 11.13
C GLU A 69 12.55 -10.46 12.51
N ARG A 70 12.16 -9.76 13.58
CA ARG A 70 12.46 -10.11 14.98
C ARG A 70 11.34 -10.86 15.68
N GLN A 71 10.27 -11.25 14.96
CA GLN A 71 9.11 -11.96 15.50
C GLN A 71 8.55 -11.29 16.78
N ARG A 72 8.48 -9.96 16.78
CA ARG A 72 7.96 -9.17 17.90
C ARG A 72 6.49 -8.89 17.69
N ASP A 73 5.69 -8.98 18.76
CA ASP A 73 4.30 -8.57 18.73
C ASP A 73 4.19 -7.04 18.67
N PHE A 74 3.37 -6.52 17.77
CA PHE A 74 3.19 -5.09 17.57
C PHE A 74 1.75 -4.73 17.19
N THR A 75 1.41 -3.46 17.37
CA THR A 75 0.16 -2.86 16.89
C THR A 75 0.47 -1.54 16.22
N VAL A 76 -0.10 -1.32 15.04
CA VAL A 76 0.21 -0.17 14.20
C VAL A 76 -1.09 0.39 13.60
N ASP A 77 -1.19 1.71 13.59
CA ASP A 77 -2.18 2.44 12.78
C ASP A 77 -1.50 3.53 11.92
N TRP A 78 -2.22 4.57 11.51
CA TRP A 78 -1.67 5.67 10.72
C TRP A 78 -0.73 6.60 11.49
N VAL A 79 -0.89 6.69 12.81
CA VAL A 79 -0.13 7.60 13.69
C VAL A 79 0.55 6.87 14.85
N HIS A 80 0.09 5.71 15.30
CA HIS A 80 0.69 4.95 16.40
C HIS A 80 1.54 3.79 15.89
N LEU A 81 2.76 3.70 16.42
CA LEU A 81 3.63 2.53 16.32
C LEU A 81 3.86 1.98 17.73
N LYS A 82 3.30 0.81 18.06
CA LYS A 82 3.35 0.21 19.39
C LYS A 82 4.03 -1.15 19.36
N LEU A 83 5.01 -1.36 20.24
CA LEU A 83 5.52 -2.68 20.60
C LEU A 83 4.74 -3.24 21.79
N ASN A 84 4.27 -4.49 21.68
CA ASN A 84 3.48 -5.15 22.70
C ASN A 84 4.36 -5.97 23.66
N ASP A 85 5.46 -5.38 24.11
CA ASP A 85 6.34 -5.96 25.13
C ASP A 85 5.88 -5.58 26.55
N GLN A 86 6.62 -6.03 27.57
CA GLN A 86 6.31 -5.70 28.98
C GLN A 86 6.28 -4.19 29.24
N ALA A 87 7.05 -3.38 28.49
CA ALA A 87 7.12 -1.93 28.65
C ALA A 87 6.10 -1.17 27.79
N GLN A 88 5.38 -1.86 26.89
CA GLN A 88 4.35 -1.32 25.99
C GLN A 88 4.73 0.01 25.31
N ARG A 89 5.89 0.04 24.66
CA ARG A 89 6.46 1.28 24.10
C ARG A 89 5.71 1.72 22.85
N THR A 90 5.28 2.99 22.83
CA THR A 90 4.50 3.57 21.72
C THR A 90 5.13 4.88 21.24
N VAL A 91 5.24 5.06 19.92
CA VAL A 91 5.65 6.31 19.27
C VAL A 91 4.53 6.84 18.40
N LEU A 92 4.36 8.17 18.42
CA LEU A 92 3.30 8.88 17.71
C LEU A 92 3.85 9.72 16.53
N CYS A 93 3.42 9.38 15.32
CA CYS A 93 3.80 9.97 14.04
C CYS A 93 2.68 10.89 13.49
N LYS A 94 2.41 12.00 14.18
CA LYS A 94 1.33 12.95 13.81
C LYS A 94 1.55 13.64 12.47
N ASP A 95 2.79 14.04 12.19
CA ASP A 95 3.14 14.73 10.95
C ASP A 95 3.20 13.73 9.78
N PRO A 96 2.36 13.86 8.74
CA PRO A 96 2.38 12.97 7.59
C PRO A 96 3.63 13.13 6.71
N PHE A 97 4.34 14.27 6.76
CA PHE A 97 5.47 14.59 5.89
C PHE A 97 6.82 14.17 6.46
N LEU A 98 6.89 13.83 7.75
CA LEU A 98 8.14 13.32 8.35
C LEU A 98 8.40 11.88 7.94
N ALA A 99 9.47 11.67 7.17
CA ALA A 99 9.97 10.34 6.78
C ALA A 99 11.12 9.85 7.68
N VAL A 100 11.59 10.69 8.60
CA VAL A 100 12.69 10.43 9.55
C VAL A 100 12.24 10.91 10.93
N ASP A 101 12.44 10.07 11.95
CA ASP A 101 12.09 10.38 13.34
C ASP A 101 12.96 9.55 14.29
N GLU A 102 13.84 10.21 15.05
CA GLU A 102 14.77 9.57 15.99
C GLU A 102 14.08 8.72 17.06
N ARG A 103 12.80 9.02 17.38
CA ARG A 103 12.02 8.23 18.34
C ARG A 103 11.65 6.88 17.73
N VAL A 104 11.31 6.85 16.44
CA VAL A 104 11.05 5.62 15.70
C VAL A 104 12.33 4.82 15.51
N GLU A 105 13.44 5.47 15.17
CA GLU A 105 14.74 4.82 15.03
C GLU A 105 15.18 4.13 16.33
N ARG A 106 15.06 4.83 17.48
CA ARG A 106 15.33 4.23 18.79
C ARG A 106 14.41 3.05 19.11
N LEU A 107 13.12 3.15 18.74
CA LEU A 107 12.17 2.05 18.93
C LEU A 107 12.58 0.81 18.11
N ILE A 108 12.94 1.00 16.83
CA ILE A 108 13.43 -0.05 15.91
C ILE A 108 14.74 -0.66 16.40
N ALA A 109 15.68 0.17 16.86
CA ALA A 109 16.98 -0.30 17.37
C ALA A 109 16.85 -1.14 18.64
N SER A 110 15.75 -0.98 19.39
CA SER A 110 15.48 -1.71 20.62
C SER A 110 14.72 -3.04 20.45
N MET A 111 14.45 -3.45 19.20
CA MET A 111 13.88 -4.74 18.82
C MET A 111 15.00 -5.75 18.51
#